data_AF-A0A8J7XQW9-F1
#
_entry.id   AF-A0A8J7XQW9-F1
#
_cell.length_a   1.000
_cell.length_b   1.000
_cell.length_c   1.000
_cell.angle_alpha   90.00
_cell.angle_beta   90.00
_cell.angle_gamma   90.00
#
_symmetry.space_group_name_H-M   'P 1'
#
loop_
_entity.id
_entity.type
_entity.pdbx_description
1 polymer ?
#
loop_
_entity_poly.entity_id
_entity_poly.type
_entity_poly.pdbx_seq_one_letter_code
_entity_poly.pdbx_strand_id
1 'polypeptide(L)'
;MSIPSIDALFFEAGLILLSVAMFWYAMVLKELISVLRKPSVWILPVIGVFLLLSASIVHFYIHGQLMPLINVDPSIYRDLFEFKTLSMTSVPYRQMLQLRLIEFVFILAGALLSVIAGLLYYRWSRE
;
A
#
# COMPACT_ATOMS: atom_id res chain seq x y z
N MET A 1 -3.59 -10.36 -20.94
CA MET A 1 -3.91 -9.56 -19.74
C MET A 1 -5.41 -9.56 -19.57
N SER A 2 -5.91 -10.03 -18.42
CA SER A 2 -7.31 -9.86 -18.06
C SER A 2 -7.52 -8.43 -17.55
N ILE A 3 -8.72 -7.90 -17.76
CA ILE A 3 -9.11 -6.59 -17.23
C ILE A 3 -9.24 -6.72 -15.70
N PRO A 4 -8.61 -5.84 -14.90
CA PRO A 4 -8.79 -5.82 -13.45
C PRO A 4 -10.26 -5.66 -13.09
N SER A 5 -10.68 -6.24 -11.96
CA SER A 5 -12.04 -6.07 -11.47
C SER A 5 -12.31 -4.61 -11.09
N ILE A 6 -13.57 -4.20 -11.12
CA ILE A 6 -13.97 -2.80 -10.86
C ILE A 6 -13.51 -2.34 -9.46
N ASP A 7 -13.65 -3.21 -8.46
CA ASP A 7 -13.17 -2.98 -7.09
C ASP A 7 -11.64 -2.76 -7.03
N ALA A 8 -10.86 -3.52 -7.80
CA ALA A 8 -9.42 -3.33 -7.88
C ALA A 8 -9.06 -1.96 -8.49
N LEU A 9 -9.79 -1.53 -9.53
CA LEU A 9 -9.59 -0.21 -10.14
C LEU A 9 -9.90 0.93 -9.16
N PHE A 10 -10.97 0.81 -8.38
CA PHE A 10 -11.31 1.81 -7.36
C PHE A 10 -10.26 1.88 -6.24
N PHE A 11 -9.77 0.72 -5.78
CA PHE A 11 -8.73 0.67 -4.76
C PHE A 11 -7.42 1.31 -5.27
N GLU A 12 -7.01 0.98 -6.50
CA GLU A 12 -5.83 1.55 -7.15
C GLU A 12 -5.94 3.07 -7.30
N ALA A 13 -7.09 3.56 -7.77
CA ALA A 13 -7.36 4.99 -7.88
C ALA A 13 -7.29 5.68 -6.51
N GLY A 14 -7.80 5.04 -5.46
CA GLY A 14 -7.70 5.51 -4.07
C GLY A 14 -6.25 5.60 -3.59
N LEU A 15 -5.42 4.59 -3.85
CA LEU A 15 -4.00 4.59 -3.49
C LEU A 15 -3.21 5.68 -4.21
N ILE A 16 -3.46 5.89 -5.51
CA ILE A 16 -2.83 6.94 -6.29
C ILE A 16 -3.23 8.32 -5.75
N LEU A 17 -4.53 8.52 -5.51
CA LEU A 17 -5.02 9.78 -4.96
C LEU A 17 -4.44 10.05 -3.56
N LEU A 18 -4.36 9.04 -2.69
CA LEU A 18 -3.74 9.14 -1.38
C LEU A 18 -2.24 9.47 -1.50
N SER A 19 -1.53 8.87 -2.45
CA SER A 19 -0.11 9.16 -2.71
C SER A 19 0.10 10.61 -3.12
N VAL A 20 -0.73 11.14 -4.01
CA VAL A 20 -0.68 12.56 -4.43
C VAL A 20 -0.96 13.48 -3.23
N ALA A 21 -2.00 13.18 -2.45
CA ALA A 21 -2.33 13.94 -1.25
C ALA A 21 -1.19 13.94 -0.22
N MET A 22 -0.57 12.78 0.01
CA MET A 22 0.58 12.66 0.92
C MET A 22 1.81 13.38 0.43
N PHE A 23 2.05 13.42 -0.88
CA PHE A 23 3.16 14.18 -1.45
C PHE A 23 2.93 15.69 -1.27
N TRP A 24 1.70 16.17 -1.50
CA TRP A 24 1.33 17.57 -1.22
C TRP A 24 1.49 17.90 0.27
N TYR A 25 1.04 17.01 1.15
CA TYR A 25 1.27 17.14 2.59
C TYR A 25 2.76 17.26 2.93
N ALA A 26 3.62 16.43 2.34
CA ALA A 26 5.06 16.50 2.56
C ALA A 26 5.66 17.85 2.12
N MET A 27 5.21 18.40 0.98
CA MET A 27 5.66 19.71 0.50
C MET A 27 5.23 20.84 1.43
N VAL A 28 3.98 20.84 1.89
CA VAL A 28 3.49 21.81 2.88
C VAL A 28 4.29 21.71 4.18
N LEU A 29 4.52 20.49 4.66
CA LEU A 29 5.26 20.25 5.89
C LEU A 29 6.72 20.74 5.78
N LYS A 30 7.35 20.57 4.62
CA LYS A 30 8.70 21.07 4.33
C LYS A 30 8.77 22.60 4.51
N GLU A 31 7.83 23.33 3.91
CA GLU A 31 7.78 24.79 4.02
C GLU A 31 7.55 25.22 5.48
N LEU A 32 6.61 24.59 6.19
CA LEU A 32 6.31 24.91 7.59
C LEU A 32 7.50 24.66 8.53
N ILE A 33 8.22 23.55 8.36
CA ILE A 33 9.40 23.22 9.16
C ILE A 33 10.54 24.20 8.89
N SER A 34 10.68 24.67 7.65
CA SER A 34 11.73 25.64 7.29
C SER A 34 11.58 26.94 8.09
N VAL A 35 10.33 27.37 8.34
CA VAL A 35 10.02 28.55 9.17
C VAL A 35 10.43 28.33 10.63
N LEU A 36 10.17 27.14 11.17
CA LEU A 36 10.54 26.78 12.53
C LEU A 36 12.04 26.49 12.72
N ARG A 37 12.82 26.39 11.63
CA ARG A 37 14.24 26.00 11.64
C ARG A 37 14.51 24.68 12.38
N LYS A 38 13.57 23.74 12.31
CA LYS A 38 13.65 22.40 12.95
C LYS A 38 14.17 21.35 11.95
N PRO A 39 14.54 20.14 12.41
CA PRO A 39 14.99 19.06 11.54
C PRO A 39 13.97 18.67 10.45
N SER A 40 14.45 18.21 9.31
CA SER A 40 13.66 17.91 8.11
C SER A 40 12.80 16.64 8.21
N VAL A 41 11.76 16.63 9.05
CA VAL A 41 10.83 15.47 9.17
C VAL A 41 9.86 15.34 8.01
N TRP A 42 9.81 16.32 7.10
CA TRP A 42 9.04 16.25 5.85
C TRP A 42 9.48 15.09 4.94
N ILE A 43 10.68 14.54 5.13
CA ILE A 43 11.18 13.38 4.39
C ILE A 43 10.37 12.11 4.73
N LEU A 44 9.83 12.00 5.94
CA LEU A 44 9.05 10.83 6.36
C LEU A 44 7.80 10.59 5.49
N PRO A 45 6.90 11.58 5.27
CA PRO A 45 5.77 11.39 4.36
C PRO A 45 6.22 11.21 2.91
N VAL A 46 7.36 11.77 2.46
CA VAL A 46 7.91 11.47 1.13
C VAL A 46 8.25 9.99 0.99
N ILE A 47 8.92 9.39 1.99
CA ILE A 47 9.15 7.93 2.02
C ILE A 47 7.81 7.19 2.00
N GLY A 48 6.82 7.67 2.75
CA GLY A 48 5.48 7.10 2.74
C GLY A 48 4.80 7.11 1.36
N VAL A 49 4.99 8.16 0.56
CA VAL A 49 4.50 8.23 -0.83
C VAL A 49 5.13 7.11 -1.67
N PHE A 50 6.45 6.91 -1.58
CA PHE A 50 7.11 5.84 -2.32
C PHE A 50 6.64 4.44 -1.89
N LEU A 51 6.35 4.25 -0.60
CA LEU A 51 5.76 3.01 -0.10
C LEU A 51 4.34 2.78 -0.67
N LEU A 52 3.49 3.82 -0.70
CA LEU A 52 2.15 3.72 -1.29
C LEU A 52 2.19 3.43 -2.79
N LEU A 53 3.07 4.09 -3.54
CA LEU A 53 3.27 3.80 -4.98
C LEU A 53 3.76 2.36 -5.19
N SER A 54 4.64 1.88 -4.32
CA SER A 54 5.09 0.48 -4.35
C SER A 54 3.95 -0.49 -4.02
N ALA A 55 3.09 -0.15 -3.07
CA ALA A 55 1.89 -0.94 -2.76
C ALA A 55 0.92 -1.00 -3.96
N SER A 56 0.74 0.12 -4.66
CA SER A 56 -0.02 0.22 -5.92
C SER A 56 0.49 -0.77 -6.98
N ILE A 57 1.80 -0.80 -7.21
CA ILE A 57 2.44 -1.74 -8.16
C ILE A 57 2.16 -3.19 -7.75
N VAL A 58 2.27 -3.51 -6.45
CA VAL A 58 1.99 -4.84 -5.92
C VAL A 58 0.51 -5.20 -6.11
N HIS A 59 -0.40 -4.28 -5.81
CA HIS A 59 -1.85 -4.47 -5.98
C HIS A 59 -2.20 -4.78 -7.44
N PHE A 60 -1.68 -3.99 -8.37
CA PHE A 60 -1.86 -4.19 -9.80
C PHE A 60 -1.33 -5.54 -10.27
N TYR A 61 -0.16 -5.98 -9.76
CA TYR A 61 0.37 -7.30 -10.09
C TYR A 61 -0.53 -8.44 -9.57
N ILE A 62 -1.02 -8.34 -8.33
CA ILE A 62 -1.92 -9.36 -7.76
C ILE A 62 -3.18 -9.50 -8.63
N HIS A 63 -3.81 -8.40 -9.00
CA HIS A 63 -5.09 -8.43 -9.72
C HIS A 63 -4.96 -8.63 -11.22
N GLY A 64 -3.89 -8.12 -11.83
CA GLY A 64 -3.65 -8.25 -13.27
C GLY A 64 -3.01 -9.57 -13.68
N GLN A 65 -2.29 -10.26 -12.77
CA GLN A 65 -1.53 -11.47 -13.09
C GLN A 65 -1.94 -12.67 -12.22
N LEU A 66 -2.00 -12.54 -10.90
CA LEU A 66 -2.21 -13.70 -10.00
C LEU A 66 -3.68 -14.12 -9.88
N MET A 67 -4.59 -13.19 -9.61
CA MET A 67 -6.03 -13.44 -9.51
C MET A 67 -6.62 -14.16 -10.74
N PRO A 68 -6.28 -13.78 -11.99
CA PRO A 68 -6.76 -14.46 -13.18
C PRO A 68 -6.30 -15.91 -13.26
N LEU A 69 -5.05 -16.20 -12.88
CA LEU A 69 -4.52 -17.57 -12.83
C LEU A 69 -5.27 -18.42 -11.80
N ILE A 70 -5.65 -17.81 -10.67
CA ILE A 70 -6.43 -18.48 -9.61
C ILE A 70 -7.87 -18.74 -10.07
N ASN A 71 -8.49 -17.77 -10.75
CA ASN A 71 -9.88 -17.86 -11.22
C ASN A 71 -10.11 -18.90 -12.33
N VAL A 72 -9.08 -19.21 -13.12
CA VAL A 72 -9.17 -20.14 -14.27
C VAL A 72 -9.03 -21.60 -13.85
N ASP A 73 -8.55 -21.91 -12.63
CA ASP A 73 -8.42 -23.27 -12.12
C ASP A 73 -9.40 -23.55 -10.96
N PRO A 74 -10.58 -24.17 -11.24
CA PRO A 74 -11.60 -24.46 -10.24
C PRO A 74 -11.12 -25.40 -9.12
N SER A 75 -10.04 -26.16 -9.35
CA SER A 75 -9.47 -27.06 -8.34
C SER A 75 -8.92 -26.28 -7.13
N ILE A 76 -8.42 -25.06 -7.35
CA ILE A 76 -7.90 -24.18 -6.30
C ILE A 76 -9.02 -23.78 -5.32
N TYR A 77 -10.25 -23.56 -5.82
CA TYR A 77 -11.41 -23.24 -4.99
C TYR A 77 -12.06 -24.48 -4.35
N ARG A 78 -11.99 -25.63 -5.01
CA ARG A 78 -12.53 -26.89 -4.49
C ARG A 78 -11.81 -27.36 -3.22
N ASP A 79 -10.49 -27.17 -3.19
CA ASP A 79 -9.65 -27.45 -2.02
C ASP A 79 -9.79 -26.40 -0.89
N LEU A 80 -10.54 -25.31 -1.11
CA LEU A 80 -10.83 -24.25 -0.11
C LEU A 80 -12.10 -24.56 0.69
N PHE A 81 -13.04 -25.32 0.12
CA PHE A 81 -14.30 -25.73 0.79
C PHE A 81 -14.21 -27.12 1.44
N GLU A 82 -13.37 -28.01 0.92
CA GLU A 82 -12.99 -29.21 1.66
C GLU A 82 -11.88 -28.84 2.64
N PHE A 83 -12.14 -28.95 3.94
CA PHE A 83 -11.20 -28.67 5.04
C PHE A 83 -9.91 -29.50 4.92
N LYS A 84 -9.00 -29.09 4.04
CA LYS A 84 -7.64 -29.60 3.96
C LYS A 84 -6.73 -28.43 3.63
N THR A 85 -5.85 -28.19 4.59
CA THR A 85 -4.54 -27.52 4.59
C THR A 85 -3.68 -27.60 3.29
N LEU A 86 -4.18 -28.17 2.19
CA LEU A 86 -3.52 -28.34 0.89
C LEU A 86 -3.89 -27.28 -0.16
N SER A 87 -5.03 -26.57 -0.12
CA SER A 87 -5.28 -25.43 -1.05
C SER A 87 -4.29 -24.27 -0.86
N MET A 88 -3.68 -24.17 0.32
CA MET A 88 -2.53 -23.30 0.59
C MET A 88 -1.24 -23.72 -0.14
N THR A 89 -1.24 -24.77 -0.97
CA THR A 89 -0.03 -25.28 -1.63
C THR A 89 0.18 -24.82 -3.07
N SER A 90 -0.83 -24.24 -3.74
CA SER A 90 -0.57 -23.70 -5.08
C SER A 90 0.40 -22.51 -4.99
N VAL A 91 1.46 -22.55 -5.79
CA VAL A 91 2.48 -21.49 -5.86
C VAL A 91 1.85 -20.10 -6.06
N PRO A 92 0.88 -19.89 -6.98
CA PRO A 92 0.30 -18.56 -7.18
C PRO A 92 -0.49 -18.05 -5.97
N TYR A 93 -1.17 -18.93 -5.23
CA TYR A 93 -1.93 -18.53 -4.04
C TYR A 93 -1.02 -18.11 -2.89
N ARG A 94 0.06 -18.87 -2.62
CA ARG A 94 1.06 -18.50 -1.60
C ARG A 94 1.74 -17.18 -1.94
N GLN A 95 2.10 -17.00 -3.22
CA GLN A 95 2.68 -15.75 -3.69
C GLN A 95 1.69 -14.58 -3.52
N MET A 96 0.41 -14.78 -3.83
CA MET A 96 -0.63 -13.77 -3.60
C MET A 96 -0.72 -13.37 -2.13
N LEU A 97 -0.75 -14.32 -1.19
CA LEU A 97 -0.82 -14.01 0.24
C LEU A 97 0.40 -13.23 0.73
N GLN A 98 1.61 -13.61 0.29
CA GLN A 98 2.84 -12.90 0.64
C GLN A 98 2.81 -11.46 0.10
N LEU A 99 2.40 -11.28 -1.15
CA LEU A 99 2.30 -9.96 -1.77
C LEU A 99 1.20 -9.09 -1.12
N ARG A 100 0.08 -9.68 -0.72
CA ARG A 100 -0.97 -9.00 0.08
C ARG A 100 -0.42 -8.50 1.42
N LEU A 101 0.41 -9.31 2.09
CA LEU A 101 1.05 -8.89 3.34
C LEU A 101 2.05 -7.73 3.08
N ILE A 102 2.84 -7.82 2.02
CA ILE A 102 3.79 -6.76 1.63
C ILE A 102 3.04 -5.46 1.32
N GLU A 103 1.96 -5.54 0.52
CA GLU A 103 1.06 -4.42 0.23
C GLU A 103 0.54 -3.77 1.51
N PHE A 104 -0.01 -4.56 2.43
CA PHE A 104 -0.51 -4.07 3.71
C PHE A 104 0.59 -3.38 4.53
N VAL A 105 1.78 -3.98 4.64
CA VAL A 105 2.91 -3.41 5.38
C VAL A 105 3.35 -2.08 4.77
N PHE A 106 3.41 -1.96 3.45
CA PHE A 106 3.76 -0.71 2.78
C PHE A 106 2.74 0.39 3.03
N ILE A 107 1.45 0.08 2.95
CA ILE A 107 0.38 1.05 3.25
C ILE A 107 0.46 1.49 4.72
N LEU A 108 0.56 0.53 5.65
CA LEU A 108 0.63 0.82 7.08
C LEU A 108 1.87 1.64 7.44
N ALA A 109 3.04 1.24 6.94
CA ALA A 109 4.29 1.96 7.18
C ALA A 109 4.24 3.38 6.60
N GLY A 110 3.71 3.55 5.38
CA GLY A 110 3.56 4.87 4.77
C GLY A 110 2.63 5.80 5.55
N ALA A 111 1.52 5.25 6.07
CA ALA A 111 0.61 5.99 6.94
C ALA A 111 1.28 6.37 8.28
N LEU A 112 1.95 5.42 8.94
CA LEU A 112 2.63 5.66 10.22
C LEU A 112 3.71 6.74 10.10
N LEU A 113 4.55 6.69 9.06
CA LEU A 113 5.59 7.70 8.82
C LEU A 113 4.99 9.11 8.68
N SER A 114 3.84 9.22 8.01
CA SER A 114 3.14 10.49 7.81
C SER A 114 2.55 11.04 9.11
N VAL A 115 1.94 10.17 9.92
CA VAL A 115 1.41 10.51 11.25
C VAL A 115 2.54 10.94 12.18
N ILE A 116 3.65 10.20 12.24
CA ILE A 116 4.81 10.53 13.06
C ILE A 116 5.35 11.91 12.68
N ALA A 117 5.49 12.22 11.39
CA ALA A 117 5.94 13.53 10.93
C ALA A 117 5.02 14.67 11.40
N GLY A 118 3.72 14.45 11.33
CA GLY A 118 2.71 15.44 11.75
C GLY A 118 2.74 15.67 13.26
N LEU A 119 2.89 14.61 14.05
CA LEU A 119 3.02 14.70 15.51
C LEU A 119 4.29 15.43 15.93
N LEU A 120 5.42 15.16 15.27
CA LEU A 120 6.69 15.84 15.53
C LEU A 120 6.58 17.35 15.22
N TYR A 121 6.01 17.69 14.05
CA TYR A 121 5.75 19.09 13.70
C TYR A 121 4.83 19.78 14.72
N TYR A 122 3.73 19.14 15.07
CA TYR A 122 2.78 19.68 16.03
C TYR A 122 3.43 19.96 17.39
N ARG A 123 4.23 19.02 17.89
CA ARG A 123 4.98 19.20 19.13
C ARG A 123 5.91 20.41 19.03
N TRP A 124 6.69 20.52 17.95
CA TRP A 124 7.62 21.63 17.76
C TRP A 124 6.94 22.98 17.58
N SER A 125 5.73 23.03 17.03
CA SER A 125 4.95 24.27 16.88
C SER A 125 4.42 24.83 18.20
N ARG A 126 4.48 24.03 19.28
CA ARG A 126 4.01 24.39 20.63
C ARG A 126 5.14 24.74 21.60
N GLU A 127 6.39 24.50 21.19
CA GLU A 127 7.60 24.90 21.92
C GLU A 127 7.93 26.38 21.63
#